data_AF-A0A3Q0IV33-F1
#
_entry.id   AF-A0A3Q0IV33-F1
#
_cell.length_a   1.000
_cell.length_b   1.000
_cell.length_c   1.000
_cell.angle_alpha   90.00
_cell.angle_beta   90.00
_cell.angle_gamma   90.00
#
_symmetry.space_group_name_H-M   'P 1'
#
loop_
_entity.id
_entity.type
_entity.pdbx_description
1 polymer ?
#
loop_
_entity_poly.entity_id
_entity_poly.type
_entity_poly.pdbx_seq_one_letter_code
_entity_poly.pdbx_strand_id
1 'polypeptide(L)'
;MIQLDEIDGDNYRRIALDVLSIREQLILDGSVVQYSLTLVSMSTACVERKSLSGEEGCLKEQVAPMETCSVDCVRPVTSGEAPRVVRSVCAPQATLARRDIVGNPVDVATTDEEAADALSFAVGVICEGSSSTNKLGFLKLLSSSRQVVAGILFTFTLQVTRTSCEKTDSSTDCPIEGAGDESDPDFNQCVVKVWDQAWRNPRYTVTDLKCVRPNAKTTS
;
A
#
# COMPACT_ATOMS: atom_id res chain seq x y z
N MET A 1 -7.33 -9.55 -27.64
CA MET A 1 -7.87 -9.96 -26.32
C MET A 1 -7.36 -11.38 -26.09
N ILE A 2 -6.45 -11.56 -25.12
CA ILE A 2 -5.87 -12.88 -24.83
C ILE A 2 -6.91 -13.63 -23.98
N GLN A 3 -7.57 -14.63 -24.54
CA GLN A 3 -8.52 -15.46 -23.79
C GLN A 3 -7.71 -16.47 -22.98
N LEU A 4 -7.51 -16.16 -21.70
CA LEU A 4 -6.88 -17.06 -20.73
C LEU A 4 -7.84 -18.17 -20.25
N ASP A 5 -9.14 -17.93 -20.42
CA ASP A 5 -10.26 -18.76 -19.94
C ASP A 5 -10.50 -20.06 -20.73
N GLU A 6 -9.66 -20.40 -21.73
CA GLU A 6 -9.81 -21.66 -22.52
C GLU A 6 -8.87 -22.78 -22.07
N ILE A 7 -7.94 -22.51 -21.15
CA ILE A 7 -6.81 -23.39 -20.84
C ILE A 7 -6.67 -23.69 -19.34
N ASP A 8 -7.32 -22.92 -18.47
CA ASP A 8 -7.34 -23.21 -17.04
C ASP A 8 -8.38 -24.30 -16.69
N GLY A 9 -8.12 -24.99 -15.58
CA GLY A 9 -8.93 -26.11 -15.11
C GLY A 9 -10.06 -25.72 -14.16
N ASP A 10 -10.21 -24.42 -13.87
CA ASP A 10 -11.31 -23.86 -13.10
C ASP A 10 -12.40 -23.31 -14.03
N ASN A 11 -13.56 -22.99 -13.46
CA ASN A 11 -14.76 -22.56 -14.18
C ASN A 11 -15.05 -21.09 -13.83
N TYR A 12 -14.00 -20.32 -13.56
CA TYR A 12 -14.02 -18.96 -13.02
C TYR A 12 -13.24 -18.03 -13.93
N ARG A 13 -13.91 -16.98 -14.41
CA ARG A 13 -13.30 -16.03 -15.34
C ARG A 13 -12.08 -15.35 -14.70
N ARG A 14 -10.94 -15.33 -15.41
CA ARG A 14 -9.72 -14.70 -14.91
C ARG A 14 -9.56 -13.28 -15.41
N ILE A 15 -9.14 -12.40 -14.52
CA ILE A 15 -8.79 -11.02 -14.87
C ILE A 15 -7.29 -10.85 -14.64
N ALA A 16 -6.57 -10.46 -15.69
CA ALA A 16 -5.20 -10.00 -15.58
C ALA A 16 -5.19 -8.61 -14.92
N LEU A 17 -4.59 -8.51 -13.74
CA LEU A 17 -4.46 -7.27 -13.00
C LEU A 17 -3.24 -6.48 -13.46
N ASP A 18 -2.11 -7.15 -13.60
CA ASP A 18 -0.84 -6.52 -13.96
C ASP A 18 0.09 -7.48 -14.73
N VAL A 19 1.01 -6.89 -15.50
CA VAL A 19 2.04 -7.61 -16.25
C VAL A 19 3.38 -7.40 -15.55
N LEU A 20 3.88 -8.43 -14.86
CA LEU A 20 5.14 -8.34 -14.11
C LEU A 20 6.37 -8.42 -15.01
N SER A 21 6.32 -9.26 -16.04
CA SER A 21 7.45 -9.49 -16.94
C SER A 21 6.97 -9.95 -18.30
N ILE A 22 7.61 -9.45 -19.35
CA ILE A 22 7.46 -9.91 -20.72
C ILE A 22 8.83 -10.23 -21.25
N ARG A 23 8.98 -11.42 -21.84
CA ARG A 23 10.19 -11.82 -22.57
C ARG A 23 9.80 -12.26 -23.96
N GLU A 24 10.58 -11.85 -24.94
CA GLU A 24 10.40 -12.23 -26.35
C GLU A 24 11.63 -13.01 -26.81
N GLN A 25 11.41 -14.11 -27.54
CA GLN A 25 12.48 -14.91 -28.11
C GLN A 25 12.06 -15.49 -29.47
N LEU A 26 12.99 -15.51 -30.42
CA LEU A 26 12.83 -16.21 -31.69
C LEU A 26 13.16 -17.70 -31.52
N ILE A 27 12.27 -18.56 -31.98
CA ILE A 27 12.43 -20.01 -32.00
C ILE A 27 12.26 -20.55 -33.43
N LEU A 28 12.61 -21.82 -33.66
CA LEU A 28 12.51 -22.48 -34.98
C LEU A 28 13.21 -21.64 -36.08
N ASP A 29 14.50 -21.39 -35.89
CA ASP A 29 15.38 -20.66 -36.83
C ASP A 29 14.86 -19.27 -37.24
N GLY A 30 14.13 -18.61 -36.34
CA GLY A 30 13.62 -17.26 -36.56
C GLY A 30 12.26 -17.18 -37.24
N SER A 31 11.59 -18.31 -37.46
CA SER A 31 10.26 -18.35 -38.09
C SER A 31 9.10 -18.10 -37.12
N VAL A 32 9.33 -18.28 -35.81
CA VAL A 32 8.31 -18.15 -34.77
C VAL A 32 8.82 -17.28 -33.63
N VAL A 33 7.98 -16.36 -33.16
CA VAL A 33 8.22 -15.57 -31.95
C VAL A 33 7.52 -16.25 -30.78
N GLN A 34 8.26 -16.55 -29.72
CA GLN A 34 7.73 -16.98 -28.44
C GLN A 34 7.74 -15.80 -27.46
N TYR A 35 6.60 -15.58 -26.81
CA TYR A 35 6.42 -14.63 -25.73
C TYR A 35 6.25 -15.40 -24.42
N SER A 36 7.09 -15.12 -23.42
CA SER A 36 6.90 -15.62 -22.05
C SER A 36 6.47 -14.46 -21.16
N LEU A 37 5.21 -14.48 -20.75
CA LEU A 37 4.58 -13.48 -19.89
C LEU A 37 4.48 -14.00 -18.45
N THR A 38 4.73 -13.12 -17.51
CA THR A 38 4.40 -13.34 -16.09
C THR A 38 3.39 -12.29 -15.68
N LEU A 39 2.19 -12.75 -15.32
CA LEU A 39 1.02 -11.92 -15.05
C LEU A 39 0.57 -12.13 -13.61
N VAL A 40 0.09 -11.06 -12.96
CA VAL A 40 -0.74 -11.20 -11.76
C VAL A 40 -2.18 -11.31 -12.21
N SER A 41 -2.84 -12.38 -11.83
CA SER A 41 -4.26 -12.58 -12.12
C SER A 41 -5.04 -12.83 -10.84
N MET A 42 -6.32 -12.47 -10.87
CA MET A 42 -7.29 -12.92 -9.88
C MET A 42 -8.38 -13.71 -10.62
N SER A 43 -8.78 -14.85 -10.06
CA SER A 43 -10.02 -15.51 -10.47
C SER A 43 -11.18 -14.69 -9.94
N THR A 44 -12.26 -14.55 -10.71
CA THR A 44 -13.47 -13.84 -10.28
C THR A 44 -14.58 -14.81 -9.87
N ALA A 45 -15.55 -14.35 -9.08
CA ALA A 45 -16.70 -15.14 -8.64
C ALA A 45 -17.69 -15.40 -9.80
N CYS A 46 -17.38 -14.88 -10.99
CA CYS A 46 -18.15 -15.09 -12.20
C CYS A 46 -17.83 -16.45 -12.79
N VAL A 47 -18.88 -17.27 -12.93
CA VAL A 47 -18.81 -18.57 -13.59
C VAL A 47 -18.78 -18.37 -15.11
N GLU A 48 -17.80 -18.96 -15.79
CA GLU A 48 -17.54 -18.80 -17.23
C GLU A 48 -18.76 -19.14 -18.10
N ARG A 49 -19.61 -20.06 -17.66
CA ARG A 49 -20.78 -20.56 -18.41
C ARG A 49 -22.04 -19.69 -18.34
N LYS A 50 -22.04 -18.56 -17.62
CA LYS A 50 -23.18 -17.63 -17.65
C LYS A 50 -22.83 -16.42 -18.51
N SER A 51 -23.40 -16.37 -19.71
CA SER A 51 -23.48 -15.16 -20.53
C SER A 51 -24.32 -14.11 -19.81
N LEU A 52 -23.74 -13.43 -18.81
CA LEU A 52 -24.28 -12.21 -18.28
C LEU A 52 -23.73 -11.07 -19.14
N SER A 53 -24.64 -10.47 -19.88
CA SER A 53 -24.47 -9.25 -20.67
C SER A 53 -23.74 -8.18 -19.87
N GLY A 54 -22.52 -7.84 -20.30
CA GLY A 54 -21.76 -6.68 -19.82
C GLY A 54 -20.48 -7.07 -19.10
N GLU A 55 -19.35 -6.75 -19.73
CA GLU A 55 -17.98 -6.90 -19.18
C GLU A 55 -17.76 -6.09 -17.87
N GLU A 56 -18.68 -5.19 -17.51
CA GLU A 56 -18.60 -4.35 -16.31
C GLU A 56 -19.16 -5.01 -15.03
N GLY A 57 -19.86 -6.14 -15.16
CA GLY A 57 -20.57 -6.78 -14.03
C GLY A 57 -19.69 -7.59 -13.07
N CYS A 58 -18.44 -7.85 -13.43
CA CYS A 58 -17.61 -8.84 -12.73
C CYS A 58 -16.57 -8.22 -11.76
N LEU A 59 -16.52 -6.89 -11.68
CA LEU A 59 -15.52 -6.12 -10.91
C LEU A 59 -15.92 -5.84 -9.45
N LYS A 60 -17.08 -6.31 -8.99
CA LYS A 60 -17.69 -5.82 -7.73
C LYS A 60 -17.66 -6.76 -6.53
N GLU A 61 -17.31 -8.04 -6.70
CA GLU A 61 -17.21 -8.96 -5.57
C GLU A 61 -15.73 -9.26 -5.32
N GLN A 62 -15.32 -9.37 -4.06
CA GLN A 62 -13.95 -9.68 -3.67
C GLN A 62 -13.68 -11.17 -3.94
N VAL A 63 -12.69 -11.49 -4.78
CA VAL A 63 -12.51 -12.86 -5.26
C VAL A 63 -11.06 -13.30 -5.17
N ALA A 64 -10.82 -14.24 -4.23
CA ALA A 64 -9.72 -15.20 -4.13
C ALA A 64 -8.27 -14.65 -4.22
N PRO A 65 -7.24 -15.36 -3.70
CA PRO A 65 -5.91 -14.78 -3.60
C PRO A 65 -5.33 -14.47 -4.99
N MET A 66 -4.60 -13.36 -5.08
CA MET A 66 -3.82 -13.01 -6.26
C MET A 66 -2.86 -14.16 -6.60
N GLU A 67 -2.89 -14.63 -7.84
CA GLU A 67 -2.02 -15.69 -8.35
C GLU A 67 -1.03 -15.13 -9.36
N THR A 68 0.18 -15.68 -9.38
CA THR A 68 1.14 -15.39 -10.44
C THR A 68 1.01 -16.46 -11.52
N CYS A 69 0.63 -16.04 -12.72
CA CYS A 69 0.50 -16.91 -13.88
C CYS A 69 1.67 -16.71 -14.85
N SER A 70 2.33 -17.81 -15.19
CA SER A 70 3.31 -17.87 -16.27
C SER A 70 2.61 -18.34 -17.53
N VAL A 71 2.59 -17.50 -18.56
CA VAL A 71 1.90 -17.74 -19.83
C VAL A 71 2.91 -17.70 -20.96
N ASP A 72 3.04 -18.80 -21.69
CA ASP A 72 3.84 -18.87 -22.91
C ASP A 72 2.91 -18.78 -24.13
N CYS A 73 3.16 -17.81 -25.00
CA CYS A 73 2.45 -17.62 -26.25
C CYS A 73 3.42 -17.76 -27.43
N VAL A 74 2.93 -18.20 -28.58
CA VAL A 74 3.71 -18.23 -29.82
C VAL A 74 2.96 -17.56 -30.96
N ARG A 75 3.70 -16.89 -31.84
CA ARG A 75 3.17 -16.27 -33.05
C ARG A 75 4.13 -16.54 -34.22
N PRO A 76 3.65 -17.03 -35.37
CA PRO A 76 4.47 -17.08 -36.58
C PRO A 76 4.90 -15.67 -36.99
N VAL A 77 6.16 -15.49 -37.38
CA VAL A 77 6.68 -14.18 -37.83
C VAL A 77 5.97 -13.72 -39.10
N THR A 78 5.59 -14.68 -39.95
CA THR A 78 5.01 -14.45 -41.27
C THR A 78 3.48 -14.31 -41.25
N SER A 79 2.80 -14.63 -40.14
CA SER A 79 1.35 -14.48 -40.03
C SER A 79 1.01 -13.26 -39.17
N GLY A 80 0.15 -12.39 -39.70
CA GLY A 80 -0.48 -11.30 -38.94
C GLY A 80 -1.54 -11.79 -37.96
N GLU A 81 -1.48 -13.08 -37.59
CA GLU A 81 -2.42 -13.72 -36.68
C GLU A 81 -2.09 -13.35 -35.23
N ALA A 82 -3.13 -13.41 -34.38
CA ALA A 82 -2.96 -13.20 -32.95
C ALA A 82 -2.03 -14.28 -32.34
N PRO A 83 -1.23 -13.93 -31.32
CA PRO A 83 -0.41 -14.91 -30.62
C PRO A 83 -1.30 -15.98 -29.97
N ARG A 84 -0.90 -17.25 -30.13
CA ARG A 84 -1.59 -18.41 -29.55
C ARG A 84 -0.94 -18.79 -28.23
N VAL A 85 -1.74 -18.98 -27.18
CA VAL A 85 -1.24 -19.49 -25.90
C VAL A 85 -0.87 -20.97 -26.06
N VAL A 86 0.35 -21.34 -25.65
CA VAL A 86 0.88 -22.72 -25.66
C VAL A 86 0.86 -23.32 -24.27
N ARG A 87 1.05 -22.49 -23.24
CA ARG A 87 1.10 -22.92 -21.85
C ARG A 87 0.60 -21.82 -20.94
N SER A 88 -0.24 -22.17 -19.97
CA SER A 88 -0.56 -21.34 -18.81
C SER A 88 -0.34 -22.17 -17.55
N VAL A 89 0.47 -21.66 -16.63
CA VAL A 89 0.66 -22.27 -15.30
C VAL A 89 0.56 -21.18 -14.27
N CYS A 90 -0.45 -21.28 -13.42
CA CYS A 90 -0.64 -20.39 -12.29
C CYS A 90 -0.17 -21.10 -11.02
N ALA A 91 0.54 -20.37 -10.18
CA ALA A 91 0.81 -20.80 -8.83
C ALA A 91 0.13 -19.81 -7.88
N PRO A 92 -0.48 -20.30 -6.79
CA PRO A 92 -0.88 -19.40 -5.72
C PRO A 92 0.36 -18.62 -5.34
N GLN A 93 0.19 -17.33 -5.10
CA GLN A 93 1.26 -16.56 -4.51
C GLN A 93 1.44 -17.14 -3.09
N ALA A 94 2.26 -18.20 -2.95
CA ALA A 94 3.14 -18.31 -1.81
C ALA A 94 3.67 -16.90 -1.66
N THR A 95 3.46 -16.28 -0.51
CA THR A 95 3.83 -14.90 -0.21
C THR A 95 5.31 -14.74 -0.50
N LEU A 96 5.65 -14.59 -1.77
CA LEU A 96 6.85 -13.99 -2.29
C LEU A 96 6.67 -12.62 -1.69
N ALA A 97 7.30 -12.44 -0.53
CA ALA A 97 7.54 -11.16 0.07
C ALA A 97 7.79 -10.26 -1.12
N ARG A 98 6.83 -9.34 -1.33
CA ARG A 98 6.80 -8.40 -2.43
C ARG A 98 8.26 -8.04 -2.65
N ARG A 99 8.80 -8.21 -3.86
CA ARG A 99 10.10 -7.60 -4.16
C ARG A 99 9.84 -6.12 -3.94
N ASP A 100 10.08 -5.66 -2.72
CA ASP A 100 9.83 -4.30 -2.32
C ASP A 100 10.73 -3.50 -3.23
N ILE A 101 10.12 -2.85 -4.20
CA ILE A 101 10.81 -1.92 -5.07
C ILE A 101 11.45 -0.95 -4.09
N VAL A 102 12.78 -0.99 -3.99
CA VAL A 102 13.50 -0.24 -2.99
C VAL A 102 13.17 1.23 -3.19
N GLY A 103 12.57 1.83 -2.17
CA GLY A 103 12.13 3.22 -2.20
C GLY A 103 10.68 3.46 -2.58
N ASN A 104 9.83 2.45 -2.76
CA ASN A 104 8.38 2.65 -2.66
C ASN A 104 7.97 2.72 -1.17
N PRO A 105 6.98 3.55 -0.77
CA PRO A 105 6.41 3.44 0.57
C PRO A 105 5.80 2.06 0.80
N VAL A 106 6.17 1.45 1.93
CA VAL A 106 5.64 0.16 2.40
C VAL A 106 5.00 0.39 3.75
N ASP A 107 3.80 -0.17 3.95
CA ASP A 107 3.12 -0.09 5.24
C ASP A 107 3.94 -0.78 6.32
N VAL A 108 4.05 -0.14 7.47
CA VAL A 108 4.82 -0.63 8.62
C VAL A 108 3.93 -0.72 9.83
N ALA A 109 4.00 -1.86 10.54
CA ALA A 109 3.33 -2.00 11.81
C ALA A 109 4.08 -1.24 12.92
N THR A 110 3.34 -0.68 13.88
CA THR A 110 3.90 0.01 15.06
C THR A 110 4.65 -0.89 16.03
N THR A 111 4.63 -2.20 15.81
CA THR A 111 5.44 -3.16 16.57
C THR A 111 6.92 -3.12 16.17
N ASP A 112 7.25 -2.44 15.06
CA ASP A 112 8.63 -2.20 14.64
C ASP A 112 9.25 -1.11 15.53
N GLU A 113 10.37 -1.42 16.18
CA GLU A 113 11.05 -0.56 17.16
C GLU A 113 11.51 0.76 16.51
N GLU A 114 12.00 0.73 15.27
CA GLU A 114 12.45 1.93 14.57
C GLU A 114 11.28 2.89 14.27
N ALA A 115 10.12 2.32 13.94
CA ALA A 115 8.91 3.08 13.69
C ALA A 115 8.33 3.65 14.99
N ALA A 116 8.41 2.92 16.11
CA ALA A 116 7.97 3.37 17.42
C ALA A 116 8.81 4.56 17.94
N ASP A 117 10.13 4.52 17.75
CA ASP A 117 11.03 5.62 18.11
C ASP A 117 10.76 6.87 17.26
N ALA A 118 10.63 6.70 15.93
CA ALA A 118 10.32 7.80 15.03
C ALA A 118 8.94 8.41 15.31
N LEU A 119 7.96 7.59 15.68
CA LEU A 119 6.62 8.04 16.08
C LEU A 119 6.67 8.84 17.38
N SER A 120 7.42 8.38 18.38
CA SER A 120 7.59 9.08 19.66
C SER A 120 8.23 10.45 19.47
N PHE A 121 9.26 10.53 18.62
CA PHE A 121 9.86 11.79 18.21
C PHE A 121 8.85 12.71 17.52
N ALA A 122 8.05 12.19 16.59
CA ALA A 122 7.03 12.96 15.87
C ALA A 122 5.99 13.57 16.82
N VAL A 123 5.50 12.80 17.79
CA VAL A 123 4.54 13.26 18.81
C VAL A 123 5.14 14.37 19.66
N GLY A 124 6.42 14.26 20.02
CA GLY A 124 7.16 15.33 20.71
C GLY A 124 7.16 16.64 19.93
N VAL A 125 7.53 16.61 18.65
CA VAL A 125 7.55 17.80 17.78
C VAL A 125 6.15 18.39 17.58
N ILE A 126 5.12 17.55 17.46
CA ILE A 126 3.72 17.99 17.36
C ILE A 126 3.29 18.71 18.64
N CYS A 127 3.65 18.17 19.81
CA CYS A 127 3.35 18.76 21.10
C CYS A 127 4.07 20.11 21.29
N GLU A 128 5.34 20.22 20.91
CA GLU A 128 6.10 21.47 20.96
C GLU A 128 5.51 22.53 20.01
N GLY A 129 5.13 22.13 18.79
CA GLY A 129 4.56 23.02 17.78
C GLY A 129 3.11 23.44 18.02
N SER A 130 2.39 22.80 18.94
CA SER A 130 0.98 23.15 19.21
C SER A 130 0.85 24.45 20.01
N SER A 131 -0.27 25.15 19.85
CA SER A 131 -0.61 26.31 20.70
C SER A 131 -1.41 25.94 21.95
N SER A 132 -1.59 24.65 22.25
CA SER A 132 -2.34 24.19 23.43
C SER A 132 -1.55 24.48 24.71
N THR A 133 -2.26 24.78 25.80
CA THR A 133 -1.67 24.94 27.15
C THR A 133 -1.20 23.61 27.72
N ASN A 134 -1.92 22.54 27.36
CA ASN A 134 -1.62 21.18 27.79
C ASN A 134 -0.78 20.46 26.74
N LYS A 135 -0.05 19.43 27.19
CA LYS A 135 0.68 18.54 26.29
C LYS A 135 -0.32 17.77 25.43
N LEU A 136 0.01 17.64 24.14
CA LEU A 136 -0.71 16.76 23.24
C LEU A 136 -0.19 15.33 23.37
N GLY A 137 -1.10 14.39 23.57
CA GLY A 137 -0.84 12.97 23.68
C GLY A 137 -1.20 12.25 22.39
N PHE A 138 -0.48 11.16 22.14
CA PHE A 138 -0.81 10.23 21.07
C PHE A 138 -2.08 9.44 21.44
N LEU A 139 -3.12 9.54 20.62
CA LEU A 139 -4.38 8.81 20.82
C LEU A 139 -4.40 7.53 19.97
N LYS A 140 -4.19 7.69 18.66
CA LYS A 140 -4.35 6.59 17.71
C LYS A 140 -3.51 6.81 16.46
N LEU A 141 -2.94 5.73 15.95
CA LEU A 141 -2.34 5.71 14.62
C LEU A 141 -3.36 5.24 13.59
N LEU A 142 -3.54 6.00 12.52
CA LEU A 142 -4.42 5.66 11.39
C LEU A 142 -3.66 4.96 10.26
N SER A 143 -2.43 5.39 9.99
CA SER A 143 -1.56 4.78 8.97
C SER A 143 -0.10 5.08 9.27
N SER A 144 0.77 4.12 8.95
CA SER A 144 2.22 4.23 8.99
C SER A 144 2.82 3.58 7.77
N SER A 145 3.71 4.30 7.11
CA SER A 145 4.53 3.76 6.02
C SER A 145 5.98 4.18 6.17
N ARG A 146 6.89 3.35 5.67
CA ARG A 146 8.32 3.66 5.54
C ARG A 146 8.72 3.66 4.07
N GLN A 147 9.65 4.53 3.72
CA GLN A 147 10.23 4.60 2.38
C GLN A 147 11.74 4.72 2.50
N VAL A 148 12.48 3.85 1.79
CA VAL A 148 13.95 3.93 1.73
C VAL A 148 14.34 5.05 0.76
N VAL A 149 15.09 6.04 1.24
CA VAL A 149 15.62 7.17 0.47
C VAL A 149 17.12 7.32 0.77
N ALA A 150 17.67 8.54 0.87
CA ALA A 150 18.95 8.78 1.55
C ALA A 150 18.77 8.73 3.08
N GLY A 151 18.30 7.59 3.58
CA GLY A 151 17.82 7.35 4.96
C GLY A 151 16.51 6.58 4.92
N ILE A 152 15.75 6.65 6.02
CA ILE A 152 14.38 6.11 6.07
C ILE A 152 13.43 7.28 6.25
N LEU A 153 12.47 7.43 5.34
CA LEU A 153 11.38 8.39 5.48
C LEU A 153 10.15 7.67 6.02
N PHE A 154 9.79 7.96 7.27
CA PHE A 154 8.55 7.53 7.87
C PHE A 154 7.45 8.54 7.58
N THR A 155 6.29 8.07 7.17
CA THR A 155 5.07 8.89 7.06
C THR A 155 4.02 8.33 8.01
N PHE A 156 3.62 9.14 8.98
CA PHE A 156 2.60 8.79 9.96
C PHE A 156 1.36 9.65 9.76
N THR A 157 0.20 9.01 9.81
CA THR A 157 -1.09 9.68 9.98
C THR A 157 -1.64 9.27 11.33
N LEU A 158 -1.70 10.21 12.26
CA LEU A 158 -2.01 9.97 13.67
C LEU A 158 -3.01 10.99 14.20
N GLN A 159 -3.73 10.60 15.25
CA GLN A 159 -4.62 11.46 16.01
C GLN A 159 -3.96 11.81 17.34
N VAL A 160 -3.99 13.10 17.68
CA VAL A 160 -3.54 13.63 18.96
C VAL A 160 -4.67 14.38 19.64
N THR A 161 -4.62 14.39 20.97
CA THR A 161 -5.59 15.09 21.81
C THR A 161 -4.92 15.59 23.07
N ARG A 162 -5.64 16.36 23.88
CA ARG A 162 -5.14 16.87 25.15
C ARG A 162 -4.82 15.77 26.16
N THR A 163 -3.74 15.96 26.91
CA THR A 163 -3.46 15.18 28.12
C THR A 163 -3.74 16.01 29.37
N SER A 164 -3.74 15.35 30.53
CA SER A 164 -3.93 16.00 31.83
C SER A 164 -2.73 16.83 32.28
N CYS A 165 -1.61 16.80 31.55
CA CYS A 165 -0.40 17.54 31.89
C CYS A 165 -0.35 18.90 31.20
N GLU A 166 0.06 19.92 31.92
CA GLU A 166 0.44 21.20 31.32
C GLU A 166 1.79 21.08 30.63
N LYS A 167 2.06 21.94 29.63
CA LYS A 167 3.37 21.97 28.98
C LYS A 167 4.52 22.33 29.93
N THR A 168 4.21 23.04 31.00
CA THR A 168 5.13 23.42 32.08
C THR A 168 5.45 22.28 33.03
N ASP A 169 4.65 21.21 33.04
CA ASP A 169 4.87 20.08 33.92
C ASP A 169 6.00 19.19 33.42
N SER A 170 6.92 18.84 34.32
CA SER A 170 7.95 17.83 34.07
C SER A 170 7.45 16.39 34.27
N SER A 171 6.13 16.19 34.40
CA SER A 171 5.55 14.84 34.54
C SER A 171 5.80 14.03 33.27
N THR A 172 6.24 12.80 33.47
CA THR A 172 6.45 11.80 32.41
C THR A 172 5.17 11.00 32.15
N ASP A 173 4.27 10.91 33.14
CA ASP A 173 2.98 10.22 33.01
C ASP A 173 1.87 11.24 32.78
N CYS A 174 1.34 11.26 31.57
CA CYS A 174 0.39 12.24 31.08
C CYS A 174 -0.78 11.53 30.38
N PRO A 175 -1.75 11.00 31.15
CA PRO A 175 -2.90 10.33 30.57
C PRO A 175 -3.73 11.30 29.72
N ILE A 176 -4.40 10.75 28.71
CA ILE A 176 -5.36 11.49 27.90
C ILE A 176 -6.49 12.00 28.81
N GLU A 177 -6.82 13.28 28.68
CA GLU A 177 -7.87 13.92 29.45
C GLU A 177 -9.18 13.92 28.65
N GLY A 178 -10.31 13.62 29.30
CA GLY A 178 -11.63 13.61 28.66
C GLY A 178 -11.90 12.38 27.78
N ALA A 179 -12.80 12.53 26.80
CA ALA A 179 -13.22 11.43 25.93
C ALA A 179 -12.17 11.05 24.88
N GLY A 180 -11.20 11.93 24.61
CA GLY A 180 -10.16 11.72 23.60
C GLY A 180 -10.76 11.52 22.20
N ASP A 181 -11.72 12.35 21.83
CA ASP A 181 -12.43 12.26 20.55
C ASP A 181 -12.53 13.64 19.88
N GLU A 182 -13.18 13.71 18.72
CA GLU A 182 -13.33 14.94 17.94
C GLU A 182 -14.07 16.08 18.69
N SER A 183 -14.68 15.81 19.84
CA SER A 183 -15.31 16.85 20.66
C SER A 183 -14.29 17.66 21.47
N ASP A 184 -13.07 17.15 21.66
CA ASP A 184 -12.00 17.88 22.34
C ASP A 184 -11.49 19.03 21.45
N PRO A 185 -11.46 20.28 21.95
CA PRO A 185 -10.94 21.40 21.18
C PRO A 185 -9.47 21.22 20.74
N ASP A 186 -8.69 20.41 21.45
CA ASP A 186 -7.28 20.12 21.13
C ASP A 186 -7.12 18.83 20.32
N PHE A 187 -8.21 18.18 19.93
CA PHE A 187 -8.18 17.05 19.01
C PHE A 187 -7.70 17.49 17.62
N ASN A 188 -6.67 16.81 17.10
CA ASN A 188 -6.15 17.03 15.77
C ASN A 188 -5.74 15.72 15.11
N GLN A 189 -5.99 15.61 13.81
CA GLN A 189 -5.39 14.59 12.95
C GLN A 189 -4.18 15.18 12.24
N CYS A 190 -3.01 14.61 12.49
CA CYS A 190 -1.75 15.06 11.93
C CYS A 190 -1.17 14.06 10.94
N VAL A 191 -0.69 14.58 9.81
CA VAL A 191 0.18 13.88 8.87
C VAL A 191 1.58 14.42 9.05
N VAL A 192 2.51 13.57 9.42
CA VAL A 192 3.90 13.94 9.72
C VAL A 192 4.87 13.03 8.96
N LYS A 193 5.91 13.64 8.40
CA LYS A 193 6.99 12.95 7.71
C LYS A 193 8.29 13.12 8.47
N VAL A 194 8.79 12.02 9.02
CA VAL A 194 10.03 11.97 9.80
C VAL A 194 11.12 11.30 8.96
N TRP A 195 12.23 12.00 8.77
CA TRP A 195 13.40 11.47 8.10
C TRP A 195 14.42 10.99 9.14
N ASP A 196 14.67 9.69 9.17
CA ASP A 196 15.72 9.06 9.95
C ASP A 196 16.98 8.93 9.09
N GLN A 197 18.04 9.58 9.56
CA GLN A 197 19.38 9.46 9.02
C GLN A 197 20.32 9.05 10.17
N ALA A 198 20.44 7.75 10.41
CA ALA A 198 21.28 7.20 11.48
C ALA A 198 22.75 7.67 11.47
N TRP A 199 23.25 8.16 10.33
CA TRP A 199 24.60 8.73 10.16
C TRP A 199 24.69 10.26 10.32
N ARG A 200 23.59 10.96 10.64
CA ARG A 200 23.56 12.41 10.89
C ARG A 200 23.21 12.74 12.34
N ASN A 201 23.60 13.94 12.75
CA ASN A 201 23.20 14.56 14.01
C ASN A 201 22.51 15.91 13.71
N PRO A 202 21.22 16.08 14.06
CA PRO A 202 20.33 15.12 14.72
C PRO A 202 19.95 13.93 13.81
N ARG A 203 19.70 12.76 14.41
CA ARG A 203 19.30 11.52 13.71
C ARG A 203 17.95 11.68 13.01
N TYR A 204 16.97 12.22 13.72
CA TYR A 204 15.61 12.43 13.21
C TYR A 204 15.37 13.89 12.84
N THR A 205 14.70 14.13 11.72
CA THR A 205 14.27 15.47 11.29
C THR A 205 12.83 15.41 10.76
N VAL A 206 11.99 16.35 11.16
CA VAL A 206 10.65 16.49 10.57
C VAL A 206 10.76 17.26 9.26
N THR A 207 10.25 16.67 8.18
CA THR A 207 10.31 17.24 6.82
C THR A 207 9.00 17.87 6.38
N ASP A 208 7.88 17.33 6.82
CA ASP A 208 6.54 17.89 6.61
C ASP A 208 5.69 17.59 7.85
N LEU A 209 4.91 18.56 8.30
CA LEU A 209 3.97 18.41 9.39
C LEU A 209 2.71 19.21 9.08
N LYS A 210 1.58 18.51 9.01
CA LYS A 210 0.27 19.11 8.75
C LYS A 210 -0.74 18.54 9.71
N CYS A 211 -1.34 19.40 10.52
CA CYS A 211 -2.41 19.02 11.43
C CYS A 211 -3.71 19.68 10.99
N VAL A 212 -4.78 18.89 10.97
CA VAL A 212 -6.13 19.34 10.65
C VAL A 212 -7.08 18.87 11.74
N ARG A 213 -8.09 19.69 12.04
CA ARG A 213 -9.23 19.26 12.85
C ARG A 213 -10.26 18.63 11.92
N PRO A 214 -10.52 17.31 11.99
CA PRO A 214 -11.65 16.74 11.29
C PRO A 214 -12.93 17.34 11.90
N ASN A 215 -13.67 18.11 11.08
CA ASN A 215 -14.92 18.82 11.40
C ASN A 215 -14.84 20.07 12.29
N ALA A 216 -14.28 21.15 11.76
CA ALA A 216 -15.06 22.40 11.78
C ALA A 216 -16.03 22.33 10.59
N LYS A 217 -17.33 22.12 10.82
CA LYS A 217 -18.33 22.24 9.75
C LYS A 217 -18.22 23.65 9.15
N THR A 218 -17.67 23.76 7.94
CA THR A 218 -17.82 24.96 7.12
C THR A 218 -19.27 25.01 6.66
N THR A 219 -20.11 25.67 7.45
CA THR A 219 -21.45 26.07 7.02
C THR A 219 -21.27 27.16 5.96
N SER A 220 -21.43 26.79 4.69
CA SER A 220 -21.67 27.75 3.60
C SER A 220 -23.16 28.08 3.50
#